data_AF-A0A2V6BIH6-F1
#
_entry.id   AF-A0A2V6BIH6-F1
#
_cell.length_a   1.000
_cell.length_b   1.000
_cell.length_c   1.000
_cell.angle_alpha   90.00
_cell.angle_beta   90.00
_cell.angle_gamma   90.00
#
_symmetry.space_group_name_H-M   'P 1'
#
loop_
_entity.id
_entity.type
_entity.pdbx_description
1 polymer ?
#
loop_
_entity_poly.entity_id
_entity_poly.type
_entity_poly.pdbx_seq_one_letter_code
_entity_poly.pdbx_strand_id
1 'polypeptide(L)'
;GYEEGGQLSEAVRRRPYSVVLFDEIEKAHQDVFNVLLQVLDDGRITDGQGRTVDFKNTVIIMTSNIGSQFITEEESKEARSRLVMDALREHFRPEFLNRVDEIIIFDRLTDEDLKKIVEIQLARLTKR
;
A
#
# COMPACT_ATOMS: atom_id res chain seq x y z
N GLY A 1 -0.12 -11.88 -22.30
CA GLY A 1 -0.45 -13.28 -22.00
C GLY A 1 -1.92 -13.31 -21.64
N TYR A 2 -2.74 -13.93 -22.48
CA TYR A 2 -4.21 -13.83 -22.46
C TYR A 2 -4.90 -14.97 -21.68
N GLU A 3 -4.15 -15.90 -21.08
CA GLU A 3 -4.73 -17.16 -20.56
C GLU A 3 -4.64 -17.35 -19.04
N GLU A 4 -3.83 -16.57 -18.34
CA GLU A 4 -3.86 -16.56 -16.87
C GLU A 4 -4.80 -15.44 -16.43
N GLY A 5 -5.87 -15.78 -15.71
CA GLY A 5 -6.59 -14.79 -14.89
C GLY A 5 -5.54 -13.95 -14.15
N GLY A 6 -5.73 -12.63 -14.12
CA GLY A 6 -4.71 -11.70 -13.65
C GLY A 6 -4.01 -12.23 -12.39
N GLN A 7 -2.67 -12.19 -12.36
CA GLN A 7 -1.88 -12.86 -11.31
C GLN A 7 -2.40 -12.56 -9.89
N LEU A 8 -2.90 -11.35 -9.67
CA LEU A 8 -3.56 -10.94 -8.44
C LEU A 8 -4.89 -11.66 -8.17
N SER A 9 -5.80 -11.74 -9.14
CA SER A 9 -7.12 -12.35 -8.96
C SER A 9 -7.00 -13.86 -8.74
N GLU A 10 -6.08 -14.55 -9.41
CA GLU A 10 -5.83 -15.98 -9.17
C GLU A 10 -5.19 -16.24 -7.80
N ALA A 11 -4.26 -15.38 -7.37
CA ALA A 11 -3.62 -15.52 -6.06
C ALA A 11 -4.63 -15.40 -4.92
N VAL A 12 -5.49 -14.36 -4.96
CA VAL A 12 -6.52 -14.12 -3.95
C VAL A 12 -7.62 -15.18 -4.02
N ARG A 13 -8.01 -15.63 -5.22
CA ARG A 13 -8.98 -16.74 -5.37
C ARG A 13 -8.51 -18.03 -4.69
N ARG A 14 -7.22 -18.35 -4.79
CA ARG A 14 -6.64 -19.55 -4.16
C ARG A 14 -6.42 -19.37 -2.66
N ARG A 15 -6.18 -18.13 -2.20
CA ARG A 15 -5.95 -17.79 -0.79
C ARG A 15 -6.74 -16.53 -0.41
N PRO A 16 -8.04 -16.66 -0.10
CA PRO A 16 -8.90 -15.50 0.17
C PRO A 16 -8.51 -14.70 1.42
N TYR A 17 -7.85 -15.36 2.38
CA TYR A 17 -7.27 -14.75 3.58
C TYR A 17 -5.80 -14.43 3.31
N SER A 18 -5.54 -13.24 2.80
CA SER A 18 -4.19 -12.84 2.40
C SER A 18 -3.93 -11.37 2.69
N VAL A 19 -2.64 -11.01 2.66
CA VAL A 19 -2.19 -9.63 2.63
C VAL A 19 -1.64 -9.37 1.24
N VAL A 20 -2.18 -8.37 0.55
CA VAL A 20 -1.71 -7.92 -0.76
C VAL A 20 -0.96 -6.61 -0.56
N LEU A 21 0.31 -6.57 -0.98
CA LEU A 21 1.15 -5.39 -0.92
C LEU A 21 1.31 -4.81 -2.32
N PHE A 22 0.93 -3.54 -2.49
CA PHE A 22 1.31 -2.73 -3.64
C PHE A 22 2.45 -1.81 -3.23
N ASP A 23 3.62 -2.03 -3.81
CA ASP A 23 4.79 -1.22 -3.55
C ASP A 23 4.87 -0.05 -4.54
N GLU A 24 5.28 1.13 -4.07
CA GLU A 24 5.42 2.35 -4.87
C GLU A 24 4.21 2.65 -5.77
N ILE A 25 3.02 2.68 -5.17
CA ILE A 25 1.76 2.77 -5.92
C ILE A 25 1.68 4.01 -6.82
N GLU A 26 2.42 5.07 -6.52
CA GLU A 26 2.52 6.27 -7.37
C GLU A 26 3.06 6.00 -8.78
N LYS A 27 3.77 4.89 -9.00
CA LYS A 27 4.32 4.49 -10.29
C LYS A 27 3.35 3.66 -11.13
N ALA A 28 2.24 3.22 -10.53
CA ALA A 28 1.30 2.34 -11.19
C ALA A 28 0.59 3.02 -12.38
N HIS A 29 0.25 2.23 -13.40
CA HIS A 29 -0.52 2.72 -14.55
C HIS A 29 -1.98 3.01 -14.13
N GLN A 30 -2.66 3.91 -14.87
CA GLN A 30 -4.05 4.29 -14.59
C GLN A 30 -5.01 3.10 -14.51
N ASP A 31 -4.78 2.06 -15.32
CA ASP A 31 -5.59 0.84 -15.30
C ASP A 31 -5.53 0.08 -13.97
N VAL A 32 -4.38 0.14 -13.27
CA VAL A 32 -4.22 -0.46 -11.94
C VAL A 32 -5.11 0.26 -10.93
N PHE A 33 -5.17 1.60 -10.99
CA PHE A 33 -6.05 2.38 -10.12
C PHE A 33 -7.53 2.09 -10.36
N ASN A 34 -7.95 1.94 -11.63
CA ASN A 34 -9.34 1.62 -11.94
C ASN A 34 -9.75 0.25 -11.36
N VAL A 35 -8.86 -0.73 -11.45
CA VAL A 35 -9.05 -2.04 -10.82
C VAL A 35 -9.09 -1.93 -9.29
N LEU A 36 -8.16 -1.19 -8.70
CA LEU A 36 -8.12 -0.99 -7.25
C LEU A 36 -9.36 -0.29 -6.72
N LEU A 37 -9.86 0.74 -7.41
CA LEU A 37 -11.10 1.41 -7.05
C LEU A 37 -12.27 0.44 -6.99
N GLN A 38 -12.40 -0.44 -7.97
CA GLN A 38 -13.44 -1.48 -7.95
C GLN A 38 -13.30 -2.40 -6.73
N VAL A 39 -12.07 -2.80 -6.41
CA VAL A 39 -11.81 -3.68 -5.25
C VAL A 39 -12.10 -2.96 -3.93
N LEU A 40 -11.70 -1.71 -3.79
CA LEU A 40 -11.92 -0.92 -2.58
C LEU A 40 -13.40 -0.54 -2.40
N ASP A 41 -14.17 -0.40 -3.49
CA ASP A 41 -15.60 -0.10 -3.44
C ASP A 41 -16.46 -1.34 -3.16
N ASP A 42 -16.31 -2.38 -3.99
CA ASP A 42 -17.21 -3.54 -3.99
C ASP A 42 -16.66 -4.74 -3.20
N GLY A 43 -15.38 -4.69 -2.80
CA GLY A 43 -14.66 -5.82 -2.22
C GLY A 43 -14.50 -6.97 -3.22
N ARG A 44 -14.63 -6.71 -4.52
CA ARG A 44 -14.64 -7.73 -5.58
C ARG A 44 -14.05 -7.20 -6.88
N ILE A 45 -13.49 -8.09 -7.68
CA ILE A 45 -13.04 -7.81 -9.04
C ILE A 45 -13.53 -8.90 -9.98
N THR A 46 -13.83 -8.54 -11.22
CA THR A 46 -14.10 -9.52 -12.29
C THR A 46 -12.86 -9.62 -13.17
N ASP A 47 -12.31 -10.83 -13.32
CA ASP A 47 -11.17 -11.05 -14.20
C ASP A 47 -11.57 -11.08 -15.69
N GLY A 48 -10.57 -11.13 -16.59
CA GLY A 48 -10.80 -11.19 -18.03
C GLY A 48 -11.53 -12.44 -18.54
N GLN A 49 -11.71 -13.46 -17.69
CA GLN A 49 -12.51 -14.66 -17.97
C GLN A 49 -13.95 -14.54 -17.43
N GLY A 50 -14.33 -13.38 -16.90
CA GLY A 50 -15.66 -13.13 -16.34
C GLY A 50 -15.86 -13.71 -14.94
N ARG A 51 -14.80 -14.18 -14.28
CA ARG A 51 -14.89 -14.76 -12.94
C ARG A 51 -14.75 -13.67 -11.90
N THR A 52 -15.69 -13.61 -10.97
CA THR A 52 -15.65 -12.69 -9.84
C THR A 52 -14.81 -13.27 -8.70
N VAL A 53 -13.83 -12.51 -8.22
CA VAL A 53 -12.97 -12.84 -7.08
C VAL A 53 -13.30 -11.91 -5.91
N ASP A 54 -13.45 -12.49 -4.72
CA ASP A 54 -13.81 -11.79 -3.50
C ASP A 54 -12.57 -11.39 -2.69
N PHE A 55 -12.46 -10.11 -2.35
CA PHE A 55 -11.37 -9.47 -1.61
C PHE A 55 -11.77 -9.10 -0.18
N LYS A 56 -12.99 -9.39 0.27
CA LYS A 56 -13.49 -8.97 1.61
C LYS A 56 -12.67 -9.51 2.78
N ASN A 57 -11.92 -10.59 2.59
CA ASN A 57 -11.05 -11.18 3.61
C ASN A 57 -9.55 -10.93 3.34
N THR A 58 -9.25 -9.99 2.45
CA THR A 58 -7.88 -9.64 2.06
C THR A 58 -7.55 -8.24 2.57
N VAL A 59 -6.41 -8.11 3.24
CA VAL A 59 -5.86 -6.81 3.65
C VAL A 59 -5.03 -6.27 2.50
N ILE A 60 -5.36 -5.08 2.02
CA ILE A 60 -4.59 -4.39 1.00
C ILE A 60 -3.71 -3.35 1.67
N ILE A 61 -2.40 -3.45 1.46
CA ILE A 61 -1.41 -2.49 1.92
C ILE A 61 -0.80 -1.84 0.69
N MET A 62 -0.68 -0.52 0.72
CA MET A 62 -0.04 0.25 -0.34
C MET A 62 1.06 1.11 0.28
N THR A 63 2.23 1.14 -0.35
CA THR A 63 3.32 2.04 0.04
C THR A 63 3.45 3.14 -1.01
N SER A 64 3.91 4.31 -0.57
CA SER A 64 4.26 5.39 -1.48
C SER A 64 5.44 6.18 -0.93
N ASN A 65 6.32 6.64 -1.81
CA ASN A 65 7.42 7.53 -1.46
C ASN A 65 7.04 9.01 -1.59
N ILE A 66 5.79 9.33 -1.95
CA ILE A 66 5.29 10.70 -2.07
C ILE A 66 5.38 11.42 -0.71
N GLY A 67 5.90 12.65 -0.74
CA GLY A 67 6.02 13.48 0.45
C GLY A 67 7.15 13.04 1.40
N SER A 68 7.99 12.09 1.01
CA SER A 68 9.14 11.63 1.81
C SER A 68 10.12 12.76 2.14
N GLN A 69 10.24 13.79 1.30
CA GLN A 69 11.02 14.99 1.62
C GLN A 69 10.48 15.73 2.86
N PHE A 70 9.16 15.77 3.07
CA PHE A 70 8.56 16.43 4.23
C PHE A 70 8.69 15.61 5.50
N ILE A 71 8.75 14.28 5.37
CA ILE A 71 9.19 13.42 6.46
C ILE A 71 10.61 13.80 6.87
N THR A 72 11.40 14.32 5.92
CA THR A 72 12.80 14.66 6.11
C THR A 72 13.08 16.09 6.61
N GLU A 73 12.25 17.05 6.25
CA GLU A 73 12.56 18.45 6.50
C GLU A 73 11.73 19.05 7.64
N GLU A 74 10.58 18.42 7.96
CA GLU A 74 9.62 18.98 8.91
C GLU A 74 9.64 18.25 10.26
N GLU A 75 9.91 19.01 11.33
CA GLU A 75 9.95 18.52 12.71
C GLU A 75 8.55 18.43 13.32
N SER A 76 7.63 19.35 12.99
CA SER A 76 6.26 19.30 13.48
C SER A 76 5.48 18.17 12.81
N LYS A 77 4.97 17.24 13.63
CA LYS A 77 4.16 16.10 13.14
C LYS A 77 2.89 16.58 12.42
N GLU A 78 2.27 17.65 12.92
CA GLU A 78 1.07 18.24 12.33
C GLU A 78 1.37 18.91 10.99
N ALA A 79 2.46 19.68 10.89
CA ALA A 79 2.89 20.29 9.64
C ALA A 79 3.27 19.23 8.60
N ARG A 80 4.06 18.23 9.01
CA ARG A 80 4.44 17.09 8.16
C ARG A 80 3.22 16.37 7.61
N SER A 81 2.27 16.02 8.48
CA SER A 81 1.05 15.32 8.08
C SER A 81 0.27 16.09 7.03
N ARG A 82 0.10 17.41 7.22
CA ARG A 82 -0.56 18.27 6.21
C ARG A 82 0.19 18.28 4.88
N LEU A 83 1.50 18.51 4.88
CA LEU A 83 2.30 18.58 3.64
C LEU A 83 2.30 17.26 2.86
N VAL A 84 2.42 16.13 3.57
CA VAL A 84 2.32 14.80 2.93
C VAL A 84 0.93 14.56 2.35
N MET A 85 -0.12 14.91 3.09
CA MET A 85 -1.51 14.77 2.61
C MET A 85 -1.80 15.65 1.40
N ASP A 86 -1.24 16.86 1.35
CA ASP A 86 -1.39 17.75 0.19
C ASP A 86 -0.65 17.20 -1.03
N ALA A 87 0.57 16.68 -0.87
CA ALA A 87 1.30 16.01 -1.95
C ALA A 87 0.58 14.75 -2.46
N LEU A 88 -0.02 13.96 -1.57
CA LEU A 88 -0.84 12.81 -1.95
C LEU A 88 -2.07 13.24 -2.77
N ARG A 89 -2.74 14.34 -2.41
CA ARG A 89 -3.91 14.86 -3.14
C ARG A 89 -3.56 15.48 -4.48
N GLU A 90 -2.33 15.98 -4.65
CA GLU A 90 -1.84 16.47 -5.93
C GLU A 90 -1.59 15.31 -6.91
N HIS A 91 -1.07 14.19 -6.41
CA HIS A 91 -0.76 13.03 -7.24
C HIS A 91 -1.95 12.09 -7.47
N PHE A 92 -2.69 11.75 -6.41
CA PHE A 92 -3.81 10.82 -6.47
C PHE A 92 -5.15 11.56 -6.54
N ARG A 93 -6.08 11.01 -7.33
CA ARG A 93 -7.45 11.52 -7.40
C ARG A 93 -8.11 11.42 -6.01
N PRO A 94 -8.88 12.43 -5.56
CA PRO A 94 -9.59 12.36 -4.28
C PRO A 94 -10.47 11.13 -4.13
N GLU A 95 -11.07 10.63 -5.23
CA GLU A 95 -11.88 9.40 -5.20
C GLU A 95 -11.09 8.21 -4.65
N PHE A 96 -9.82 8.06 -5.03
CA PHE A 96 -8.98 6.94 -4.60
C PHE A 96 -8.61 7.08 -3.12
N LEU A 97 -8.18 8.26 -2.71
CA LEU A 97 -7.83 8.53 -1.31
C LEU A 97 -9.03 8.35 -0.38
N ASN A 98 -10.23 8.72 -0.83
CA ASN A 98 -11.46 8.55 -0.06
C ASN A 98 -11.89 7.08 0.12
N ARG A 99 -11.27 6.14 -0.60
CA ARG A 99 -11.49 4.69 -0.43
C ARG A 99 -10.43 3.99 0.41
N VAL A 100 -9.40 4.72 0.80
CA VAL A 100 -8.39 4.20 1.73
C VAL A 100 -8.91 4.41 3.14
N ASP A 101 -9.02 3.31 3.90
CA ASP A 101 -9.53 3.36 5.27
C ASP A 101 -8.64 4.20 6.19
N GLU A 102 -7.32 4.02 6.09
CA GLU A 102 -6.33 4.72 6.91
C GLU A 102 -5.05 4.99 6.12
N ILE A 103 -4.52 6.21 6.26
CA ILE A 103 -3.22 6.61 5.69
C ILE A 103 -2.24 6.76 6.85
N ILE A 104 -1.22 5.91 6.86
CA ILE A 104 -0.18 5.90 7.89
C ILE A 104 1.05 6.61 7.36
N ILE A 105 1.44 7.71 8.02
CA ILE A 105 2.67 8.44 7.72
C ILE A 105 3.76 7.93 8.65
N PHE A 106 4.83 7.39 8.08
CA PHE A 106 5.96 6.88 8.85
C PHE A 106 6.80 8.02 9.40
N ASP A 107 7.12 7.92 10.69
CA ASP A 107 8.07 8.80 11.35
C ASP A 107 9.50 8.35 10.99
N ARG A 108 10.45 9.29 10.99
CA ARG A 108 11.86 8.96 10.76
C ARG A 108 12.39 8.12 11.91
N LEU A 109 13.25 7.18 11.58
CA LEU A 109 13.97 6.39 12.58
C LEU A 109 14.97 7.28 13.32
N THR A 110 14.89 7.28 14.65
CA THR A 110 15.91 7.89 15.50
C THR A 110 17.12 6.95 15.64
N ASP A 111 18.24 7.48 16.14
CA ASP A 111 19.41 6.65 16.48
C ASP A 111 19.07 5.55 17.49
N GLU A 112 18.12 5.80 18.40
CA GLU A 112 17.65 4.79 19.35
C GLU A 112 16.84 3.69 18.66
N ASP A 113 15.98 4.04 17.71
CA ASP A 113 15.23 3.07 16.92
C ASP A 113 16.16 2.22 16.06
N LEU A 114 17.16 2.84 15.43
CA LEU A 114 18.17 2.15 14.63
C LEU A 114 18.97 1.14 15.48
N LYS A 115 19.38 1.51 16.69
CA LYS A 115 20.06 0.58 17.61
C LYS A 115 19.20 -0.65 17.89
N LYS A 116 17.92 -0.47 18.22
CA LYS A 116 16.97 -1.57 18.47
C LYS A 116 16.77 -2.44 17.23
N ILE A 117 16.69 -1.84 16.04
CA ILE A 117 16.57 -2.58 14.79
C ILE A 117 17.81 -3.45 14.57
N VAL A 118 19.01 -2.91 14.77
CA VAL A 118 20.26 -3.67 14.64
C VAL A 118 20.29 -4.83 15.64
N GLU A 119 19.89 -4.61 16.89
CA GLU A 119 19.78 -5.69 17.89
C GLU A 119 18.83 -6.82 17.45
N ILE A 120 17.66 -6.47 16.89
CA ILE A 120 16.71 -7.44 16.33
C ILE A 120 17.35 -8.25 15.18
N GLN A 121 18.09 -7.58 14.29
CA GLN A 121 18.75 -8.25 13.15
C GLN A 121 19.87 -9.18 13.62
N LEU A 122 20.69 -8.76 14.59
CA LEU A 122 21.74 -9.59 15.19
C LEU A 122 21.14 -10.83 15.88
N ALA A 123 20.06 -10.65 16.66
CA ALA A 123 19.39 -11.77 17.33
C ALA A 123 18.81 -12.80 16.34
N ARG A 124 18.35 -12.36 15.15
CA ARG A 124 17.88 -13.25 14.07
C ARG A 124 19.03 -14.05 13.45
N LEU A 125 20.21 -13.45 13.32
CA LEU A 125 21.39 -14.14 12.80
C LEU A 125 21.86 -15.25 13.74
N THR A 126 21.88 -14.99 15.05
CA THR A 126 22.30 -15.99 16.06
C THR A 126 21.33 -17.17 16.20
N LYS A 127 20.08 -17.03 15.74
CA LYS A 127 19.07 -18.10 15.73
C LYS A 127 19.12 -19.00 14.49
N ARG A 128 19.93 -18.66 13.48
CA ARG A 128 20.18 -19.50 12.30
C ARG A 128 21.41 -20.36 12.51
#